data_AF-A0A3P6R6I0-F1
#
_entry.id   AF-A0A3P6R6I0-F1
#
_cell.length_a   1.000
_cell.length_b   1.000
_cell.length_c   1.000
_cell.angle_alpha   90.00
_cell.angle_beta   90.00
_cell.angle_gamma   90.00
#
_symmetry.space_group_name_H-M   'P 1'
#
loop_
_entity.id
_entity.type
_entity.pdbx_description
1 polymer ?
#
loop_
_entity_poly.entity_id
_entity_poly.type
_entity_poly.pdbx_seq_one_letter_code
_entity_poly.pdbx_strand_id
1 'polypeptide(L)'
;MRGVQFLCCVSQILMIYCESGSVNMVYFVIYNILCAMYTMHILRRWYYNIDGRFDLRQLIREPEYTVKVQYSIALFTPTVLSIMLYTNVELYDGLIRFFWALACICEILLAFGLLVFEAYEVFAIGN
;
A
#
# COMPACT_ATOMS: atom_id res chain seq x y z
N MET A 1 -4.93 -0.90 -11.42
CA MET A 1 -3.86 -0.84 -10.41
C MET A 1 -4.31 -1.41 -9.06
N ARG A 2 -5.43 -0.95 -8.49
CA ARG A 2 -5.91 -1.39 -7.16
C ARG A 2 -6.16 -2.90 -7.03
N GLY A 3 -6.73 -3.55 -8.07
CA GLY A 3 -6.94 -5.01 -8.06
C GLY A 3 -5.63 -5.82 -8.04
N VAL A 4 -4.55 -5.30 -8.65
CA VAL A 4 -3.23 -5.95 -8.61
C VAL A 4 -2.60 -5.79 -7.23
N GLN A 5 -2.71 -4.61 -6.61
CA GLN A 5 -2.27 -4.39 -5.23
C GLN A 5 -3.02 -5.30 -4.24
N PHE A 6 -4.33 -5.50 -4.44
CA PHE A 6 -5.10 -6.44 -3.62
C PHE A 6 -4.60 -7.88 -3.79
N LEU A 7 -4.33 -8.31 -5.03
CA LEU A 7 -3.77 -9.64 -5.30
C LEU A 7 -2.40 -9.82 -4.64
N CYS A 8 -1.54 -8.81 -4.71
CA CYS A 8 -0.24 -8.82 -4.03
C CYS A 8 -0.42 -8.97 -2.51
N CYS A 9 -1.33 -8.21 -1.90
CA CYS A 9 -1.57 -8.29 -0.46
C CYS A 9 -2.16 -9.65 -0.03
N VAL A 10 -3.06 -10.23 -0.82
CA VAL A 10 -3.57 -11.60 -0.59
C VAL A 10 -2.45 -12.64 -0.68
N SER A 11 -1.57 -12.51 -1.67
CA SER A 11 -0.41 -13.40 -1.81
C SER A 11 0.56 -13.28 -0.63
N GLN A 12 0.79 -12.06 -0.13
CA GLN A 12 1.61 -11.78 1.06
C GLN A 12 1.02 -12.45 2.32
N ILE A 13 -0.29 -12.32 2.54
CA ILE A 13 -0.96 -12.98 3.66
C ILE A 13 -0.75 -14.49 3.56
N LEU A 14 -0.97 -15.09 2.38
CA LEU A 14 -0.78 -16.52 2.17
C LEU A 14 0.66 -16.97 2.45
N MET A 15 1.64 -16.19 2.01
CA MET A 15 3.06 -16.45 2.27
C MET A 15 3.41 -16.41 3.77
N ILE A 16 2.87 -15.44 4.52
CA ILE A 16 3.02 -15.37 5.98
C ILE A 16 2.39 -16.60 6.65
N TYR A 17 1.24 -17.06 6.17
CA TYR A 17 0.60 -18.27 6.69
C TYR A 17 1.41 -19.55 6.40
N CYS A 18 2.02 -19.66 5.23
CA CYS A 18 2.92 -20.77 4.90
C CYS A 18 4.12 -20.86 5.85
N GLU A 19 4.62 -19.73 6.34
CA GLU A 19 5.72 -19.64 7.31
C GLU A 19 5.27 -19.42 8.77
N SER A 20 3.98 -19.60 9.06
CA SER A 20 3.46 -19.41 10.42
C SER A 20 4.11 -20.33 11.47
N GLY A 21 4.67 -21.47 11.06
CA GLY A 21 5.39 -22.39 11.94
C GLY A 21 6.86 -22.03 12.20
N SER A 22 7.49 -21.22 11.35
CA SER A 22 8.89 -20.77 11.49
C SER A 22 9.00 -19.39 12.13
N VAL A 23 7.98 -18.55 11.96
CA VAL A 23 7.96 -17.17 12.45
C VAL A 23 7.48 -17.11 13.91
N ASN A 24 8.14 -16.29 14.73
CA ASN A 24 7.71 -16.05 16.10
C ASN A 24 6.31 -15.41 16.13
N MET A 25 5.45 -15.84 17.06
CA MET A 25 4.06 -15.40 17.21
C MET A 25 3.91 -13.86 17.21
N VAL A 26 4.83 -13.14 17.85
CA VAL A 26 4.78 -11.66 17.88
C VAL A 26 4.98 -11.05 16.49
N TYR A 27 5.98 -11.52 15.74
CA TYR A 27 6.22 -11.05 14.37
C TYR A 27 5.09 -11.46 13.44
N PHE A 28 4.57 -12.67 13.58
CA PHE A 28 3.41 -13.14 12.82
C PHE A 28 2.18 -12.23 12.99
N VAL A 29 1.89 -11.79 14.22
CA VAL A 29 0.79 -10.86 14.51
C VAL A 29 1.06 -9.48 13.90
N ILE A 30 2.28 -8.94 14.05
CA ILE A 30 2.64 -7.63 13.48
C ILE A 30 2.51 -7.63 11.95
N TYR A 31 3.00 -8.68 11.28
CA TYR A 31 2.92 -8.80 9.83
C TYR A 31 1.48 -8.92 9.33
N ASN A 32 0.64 -9.67 10.04
CA ASN A 32 -0.80 -9.73 9.74
C ASN A 32 -1.50 -8.39 9.94
N ILE A 33 -1.16 -7.64 11.00
CA ILE A 33 -1.71 -6.29 11.23
C ILE A 33 -1.31 -5.35 10.08
N LEU A 34 -0.04 -5.36 9.66
CA LEU A 34 0.43 -4.54 8.54
C LEU A 34 -0.31 -4.87 7.23
N CYS A 35 -0.44 -6.16 6.90
CA CYS A 35 -1.19 -6.60 5.73
C CYS A 35 -2.69 -6.26 5.84
N ALA A 36 -3.29 -6.37 7.03
CA ALA A 36 -4.67 -6.01 7.27
C ALA A 36 -4.90 -4.50 7.12
N MET A 37 -3.99 -3.66 7.61
CA MET A 37 -4.04 -2.21 7.39
C MET A 37 -3.96 -1.86 5.90
N TYR A 38 -3.08 -2.54 5.15
CA TYR A 38 -2.95 -2.34 3.71
C TYR A 38 -4.23 -2.74 2.97
N THR A 39 -4.77 -3.91 3.31
CA THR A 39 -6.02 -4.42 2.75
C THR A 39 -7.20 -3.50 3.07
N MET A 40 -7.34 -3.04 4.32
CA MET A 40 -8.39 -2.11 4.73
C MET A 40 -8.29 -0.78 3.96
N HIS A 41 -7.07 -0.29 3.71
CA HIS A 41 -6.86 0.92 2.92
C HIS A 41 -7.33 0.75 1.47
N ILE A 42 -7.00 -0.38 0.83
CA ILE A 42 -7.47 -0.71 -0.53
C ILE A 42 -8.99 -0.86 -0.55
N LEU A 43 -9.55 -1.64 0.37
CA LEU A 43 -11.00 -1.90 0.44
C LEU A 43 -11.79 -0.62 0.67
N ARG A 44 -11.31 0.29 1.54
CA ARG A 44 -11.94 1.59 1.75
C ARG A 44 -11.95 2.40 0.46
N ARG A 45 -10.82 2.49 -0.25
CA ARG A 45 -10.75 3.19 -1.54
C ARG A 45 -11.63 2.53 -2.62
N TRP A 46 -11.79 1.22 -2.57
CA TRP A 46 -12.64 0.48 -3.51
C TRP A 46 -14.14 0.67 -3.20
N TYR A 47 -14.53 0.58 -1.92
CA TYR A 47 -15.91 0.73 -1.46
C TYR A 47 -16.47 2.13 -1.74
N TYR A 48 -15.70 3.18 -1.44
CA TYR A 48 -16.12 4.55 -1.69
C TYR A 48 -15.92 5.00 -3.13
N ASN A 49 -15.45 4.12 -4.03
CA ASN A 49 -15.05 4.46 -5.40
C ASN A 49 -14.17 5.73 -5.44
N ILE A 50 -13.32 5.91 -4.42
CA ILE A 50 -12.43 7.06 -4.32
C ILE A 50 -11.41 6.88 -5.43
N ASP A 51 -11.52 7.72 -6.45
CA ASP A 51 -10.73 7.53 -7.65
C ASP A 51 -9.25 7.86 -7.44
N GLY A 52 -8.92 8.57 -6.35
CA GLY A 52 -7.58 9.10 -6.03
C GLY A 52 -7.20 10.32 -6.90
N ARG A 53 -7.78 10.40 -8.09
CA ARG A 53 -7.60 11.43 -9.12
C ARG A 53 -7.68 12.88 -8.63
N PHE A 54 -8.41 13.15 -7.56
CA PHE A 54 -8.59 14.50 -7.01
C PHE A 54 -7.92 14.71 -5.65
N ASP A 55 -7.29 13.69 -5.04
CA ASP A 55 -6.72 13.78 -3.69
C ASP A 55 -5.59 14.83 -3.66
N LEU A 56 -4.66 14.77 -4.62
CA LEU A 56 -3.57 15.75 -4.73
C LEU A 56 -4.07 17.15 -5.13
N ARG A 57 -5.12 17.23 -5.96
CA ARG A 57 -5.72 18.52 -6.37
C ARG A 57 -6.44 19.18 -5.19
N GLN A 58 -7.18 18.41 -4.40
CA GLN A 58 -7.85 18.87 -3.18
C GLN A 58 -6.83 19.23 -2.10
N LEU A 59 -5.72 18.49 -1.98
CA LEU A 59 -4.63 18.82 -1.07
C LEU A 59 -4.05 20.23 -1.33
N ILE A 60 -3.90 20.60 -2.60
CA ILE A 60 -3.37 21.91 -3.00
C ILE A 60 -4.43 23.02 -2.84
N ARG A 61 -5.71 22.71 -3.14
CA ARG A 61 -6.81 23.69 -3.19
C ARG A 61 -7.41 24.03 -1.83
N GLU A 62 -7.54 23.06 -0.94
CA GLU A 62 -8.17 23.27 0.38
C GLU A 62 -7.31 24.21 1.24
N PRO A 63 -7.87 25.19 1.94
CA PRO A 63 -7.10 26.05 2.85
C PRO A 63 -6.92 25.43 4.25
N GLU A 64 -7.81 24.50 4.64
CA GLU A 64 -7.85 23.96 5.98
C GLU A 64 -6.81 22.85 6.21
N TYR A 65 -5.98 23.00 7.24
CA TYR A 65 -4.87 22.07 7.52
C TYR A 65 -5.32 20.66 7.92
N THR A 66 -6.45 20.53 8.64
CA THR A 66 -7.00 19.25 9.11
C THR A 66 -7.34 18.34 7.93
N VAL A 67 -8.00 18.90 6.92
CA VAL A 67 -8.42 18.21 5.71
C VAL A 67 -7.22 17.86 4.82
N LYS A 68 -6.22 18.75 4.72
CA LYS A 68 -4.96 18.47 4.01
C LYS A 68 -4.22 17.26 4.56
N VAL A 69 -4.12 17.14 5.87
CA VAL A 69 -3.46 16.01 6.51
C VAL A 69 -4.17 14.70 6.17
N GLN A 70 -5.51 14.69 6.16
CA GLN A 70 -6.28 13.49 5.81
C GLN A 70 -6.02 13.02 4.37
N TYR A 71 -6.03 13.94 3.39
CA TYR A 71 -5.70 13.61 2.01
C TYR A 71 -4.24 13.18 1.83
N SER A 72 -3.32 13.81 2.55
CA SER A 72 -1.89 13.44 2.52
C SER A 72 -1.69 12.01 3.04
N ILE A 73 -2.31 11.69 4.18
CA ILE A 73 -2.26 10.34 4.74
C ILE A 73 -2.82 9.35 3.73
N ALA A 74 -3.99 9.61 3.16
CA ALA A 74 -4.58 8.70 2.18
C ALA A 74 -3.68 8.47 0.96
N LEU A 75 -2.96 9.51 0.50
CA LEU A 75 -2.07 9.45 -0.67
C LEU A 75 -0.77 8.68 -0.39
N PHE A 76 -0.12 8.96 0.74
CA PHE A 76 1.20 8.41 1.08
C PHE A 76 1.12 7.09 1.87
N THR A 77 -0.01 6.74 2.48
CA THR A 77 -0.16 5.46 3.20
C THR A 77 0.25 4.24 2.37
N PRO A 78 -0.19 4.04 1.11
CA PRO A 78 0.18 2.84 0.37
C PRO A 78 1.68 2.76 0.05
N THR A 79 2.36 3.89 -0.19
CA THR A 79 3.82 3.87 -0.43
C THR A 79 4.60 3.57 0.85
N VAL A 80 4.26 4.23 1.96
CA VAL A 80 4.89 4.00 3.25
C VAL A 80 4.68 2.55 3.71
N LEU A 81 3.45 2.05 3.59
CA LEU A 81 3.10 0.74 4.11
C LEU A 81 3.73 -0.40 3.28
N SER A 82 3.83 -0.25 1.95
CA SER A 82 4.57 -1.20 1.10
C SER A 82 6.07 -1.21 1.40
N ILE A 83 6.69 -0.06 1.69
CA ILE A 83 8.11 -0.01 2.09
C ILE A 83 8.29 -0.69 3.45
N MET A 84 7.40 -0.45 4.41
CA MET A 84 7.46 -1.11 5.72
C MET A 84 7.32 -2.63 5.61
N LEU A 85 6.44 -3.14 4.74
CA LEU A 85 6.31 -4.57 4.49
C LEU A 85 7.59 -5.17 3.89
N TYR A 86 8.26 -4.44 2.99
CA TYR A 86 9.52 -4.89 2.41
C TYR A 86 10.67 -4.95 3.42
N THR A 87 10.79 -3.95 4.31
CA THR A 87 11.94 -3.85 5.23
C THR A 87 11.78 -4.64 6.52
N ASN A 88 10.55 -4.84 7.02
CA ASN A 88 10.33 -5.44 8.34
C ASN A 88 10.03 -6.93 8.31
N VAL A 89 9.62 -7.49 7.16
CA VAL A 89 9.22 -8.90 7.08
C VAL A 89 10.40 -9.76 6.67
N GLU A 90 10.84 -10.60 7.60
CA GLU A 90 11.87 -11.61 7.37
C GLU A 90 11.23 -12.99 7.29
N LEU A 91 11.45 -13.67 6.15
CA LEU A 91 10.97 -15.03 5.87
C LEU A 91 12.19 -15.95 5.72
N TYR A 92 12.07 -17.19 6.23
CA TYR A 92 13.19 -18.13 6.34
C TYR A 92 13.37 -18.99 5.08
N ASP A 93 12.29 -19.35 4.40
CA ASP A 93 12.32 -20.10 3.16
C ASP A 93 12.70 -19.18 1.99
N GLY A 94 13.74 -19.57 1.25
CA GLY A 94 14.26 -18.81 0.12
C GLY A 94 13.24 -18.63 -1.02
N LEU A 95 12.36 -19.61 -1.23
CA LEU A 95 11.36 -19.56 -2.31
C LEU A 95 10.23 -18.60 -1.95
N ILE A 96 9.71 -18.70 -0.72
CA ILE A 96 8.68 -17.79 -0.20
C ILE A 96 9.22 -16.37 -0.12
N ARG A 97 10.47 -16.19 0.34
CA ARG A 97 11.13 -14.88 0.36
C ARG A 97 11.26 -14.24 -1.02
N PHE A 98 11.52 -15.04 -2.08
CA PHE A 98 11.58 -14.52 -3.45
C PHE A 98 10.21 -14.00 -3.92
N PHE A 99 9.14 -14.79 -3.74
CA PHE A 99 7.79 -14.34 -4.10
C PHE A 99 7.32 -13.15 -3.25
N TRP A 100 7.69 -13.11 -1.97
CA TRP A 100 7.44 -11.98 -1.09
C TRP A 100 8.10 -10.71 -1.62
N ALA A 101 9.40 -10.77 -1.92
CA ALA A 101 10.14 -9.64 -2.45
C ALA A 101 9.52 -9.15 -3.78
N LEU A 102 9.13 -10.07 -4.67
CA LEU A 102 8.48 -9.73 -5.92
C LEU A 102 7.13 -9.04 -5.71
N ALA A 103 6.28 -9.56 -4.81
CA ALA A 103 5.00 -8.94 -4.48
C ALA A 103 5.18 -7.53 -3.88
N CYS A 104 6.12 -7.37 -2.95
CA CYS A 104 6.46 -6.07 -2.36
C CYS A 104 6.99 -5.06 -3.39
N ILE A 105 7.90 -5.48 -4.29
CA ILE A 105 8.41 -4.61 -5.36
C ILE A 105 7.28 -4.18 -6.30
N CYS A 106 6.40 -5.11 -6.68
CA CYS A 106 5.23 -4.78 -7.50
C CYS A 106 4.31 -3.76 -6.81
N GLU A 107 4.05 -3.91 -5.52
CA GLU A 107 3.25 -2.95 -4.76
C GLU A 107 3.90 -1.57 -4.67
N ILE A 108 5.21 -1.51 -4.41
CA ILE A 108 5.97 -0.26 -4.37
C ILE A 108 5.89 0.45 -5.72
N LEU A 109 6.12 -0.28 -6.83
CA LEU A 109 6.03 0.29 -8.18
C LEU A 109 4.62 0.78 -8.51
N LEU A 110 3.59 0.03 -8.12
CA LEU A 110 2.19 0.44 -8.34
C LEU A 110 1.80 1.66 -7.49
N ALA A 111 2.25 1.71 -6.24
CA ALA A 111 1.99 2.82 -5.33
C ALA A 111 2.71 4.10 -5.80
N PHE A 112 3.98 3.97 -6.22
CA PHE A 112 4.74 5.08 -6.77
C PHE A 112 4.20 5.54 -8.12
N GLY A 113 3.83 4.60 -8.99
CA GLY A 113 3.19 4.88 -10.27
C GLY A 113 1.90 5.68 -10.09
N LEU A 114 1.05 5.31 -9.13
CA LEU A 114 -0.17 6.05 -8.81
C LEU A 114 0.13 7.51 -8.45
N LEU A 115 1.12 7.74 -7.58
CA LEU A 115 1.54 9.07 -7.15
C LEU A 115 2.06 9.90 -8.33
N VAL A 116 2.89 9.30 -9.19
CA VAL A 116 3.42 9.97 -10.40
C VAL A 116 2.30 10.31 -11.38
N PHE A 117 1.33 9.42 -11.61
CA PHE A 117 0.17 9.71 -12.47
C PHE A 117 -0.68 10.85 -11.92
N GLU A 118 -0.92 10.87 -10.61
CA GLU A 118 -1.65 11.97 -9.97
C GLU A 118 -0.88 13.30 -10.07
N ALA A 119 0.43 13.30 -9.83
CA ALA A 119 1.27 14.49 -9.99
C ALA A 119 1.25 14.99 -11.44
N TYR A 120 1.37 14.10 -12.41
CA TYR A 120 1.30 14.45 -13.83
C TYR A 120 -0.04 15.09 -14.19
N GLU A 121 -1.16 14.54 -13.72
CA GLU A 121 -2.48 15.12 -14.00
C GLU A 121 -2.65 16.51 -13.38
N VAL A 122 -2.20 16.71 -12.15
CA VAL A 122 -2.33 18.01 -11.47
C VAL A 122 -1.43 19.08 -12.08
N PHE A 123 -0.16 18.75 -12.38
CA PHE A 123 0.81 19.74 -12.84
C PHE A 123 0.88 19.92 -14.35
N ALA A 124 0.64 18.86 -15.14
CA ALA A 124 0.79 18.90 -16.60
C ALA A 124 -0.53 19.11 -17.35
N ILE A 125 -1.64 18.54 -16.88
CA ILE A 125 -2.94 18.67 -17.56
C ILE A 125 -3.70 19.92 -17.10
N GLY A 126 -3.43 20.42 -15.89
CA GLY A 126 -3.69 21.79 -15.46
C GLY A 126 -4.94 22.44 -16.05
N ASN A 127 -6.13 21.89 -15.74
CA ASN A 127 -7.42 22.50 -16.06
C ASN A 127 -8.43 22.19 -14.97
#